data_AF-A0A0Q7H6W3-F1
#
_entry.id   AF-A0A0Q7H6W3-F1
#
_cell.length_a   1.000
_cell.length_b   1.000
_cell.length_c   1.000
_cell.angle_alpha   90.00
_cell.angle_beta   90.00
_cell.angle_gamma   90.00
#
_symmetry.space_group_name_H-M   'P 1'
#
loop_
_entity.id
_entity.type
_entity.pdbx_description
1 polymer ?
#
loop_
_entity_poly.entity_id
_entity_poly.type
_entity_poly.pdbx_seq_one_letter_code
_entity_poly.pdbx_strand_id
1 'polypeptide(L)'
;MKQPSSPPIATPLEALGIVALCFGWFIIGSLWSVNAGFRNAAFNDASLFGIVAFELFVGPIALLILRSRGYAARDLLPSPSLKGCGVGALLYLVTLLAIVIVLSPFADGAATQPIERMMETARPSMAMVLALSVVNGLYEEVFLLGYLQKGLRHHGASFALGVSVLVRVLYHLYQGPHGALSLVVVGIVFGAFYLRTGWLWPVVFAHMLADTVPFL
;
A
#
# COMPACT_ATOMS: atom_id res chain seq x y z
N MET A 1 -19.19 33.76 -0.11
CA MET A 1 -18.63 32.39 -0.14
C MET A 1 -17.28 32.42 0.57
N LYS A 2 -17.07 31.61 1.62
CA LYS A 2 -15.73 31.48 2.23
C LYS A 2 -14.81 30.83 1.20
N GLN A 3 -13.64 31.42 0.94
CA GLN A 3 -12.61 30.74 0.15
C GLN A 3 -12.32 29.37 0.79
N PRO A 4 -12.17 28.31 0.00
CA PRO A 4 -11.74 27.03 0.55
C PRO A 4 -10.38 27.23 1.21
N SER A 5 -10.30 26.94 2.51
CA SER A 5 -9.03 26.93 3.24
C SER A 5 -8.05 26.01 2.54
N SER A 6 -6.80 26.44 2.40
CA SER A 6 -5.70 25.60 1.91
C SER A 6 -5.70 24.27 2.67
N PRO A 7 -5.54 23.12 2.00
CA PRO A 7 -5.47 21.84 2.70
C PRO A 7 -4.28 21.87 3.69
N PRO A 8 -4.43 21.25 4.88
CA PRO A 8 -3.37 21.26 5.88
C PRO A 8 -2.11 20.59 5.35
N ILE A 9 -0.96 21.19 5.67
CA ILE A 9 0.36 20.66 5.35
C ILE A 9 0.76 19.69 6.47
N ALA A 10 1.09 18.44 6.12
CA ALA A 10 1.54 17.46 7.09
C ALA A 10 2.94 17.86 7.59
N THR A 11 3.09 18.08 8.89
CA THR A 11 4.42 18.26 9.48
C THR A 11 5.15 16.91 9.53
N PRO A 12 6.49 16.86 9.50
CA PRO A 12 7.22 15.60 9.60
C PRO A 12 6.85 14.76 10.83
N LEU A 13 6.59 15.40 11.97
CA LEU A 13 6.19 14.71 13.20
C LEU A 13 4.78 14.11 13.10
N GLU A 14 3.84 14.83 12.48
CA GLU A 14 2.49 14.31 12.26
C GLU A 14 2.49 13.14 11.27
N ALA A 15 3.23 13.29 10.17
CA ALA A 15 3.42 12.23 9.19
C ALA A 15 4.03 10.97 9.83
N LEU A 16 5.07 11.12 10.66
CA LEU A 16 5.66 10.03 11.41
C LEU A 16 4.66 9.38 12.38
N GLY A 17 3.85 10.18 13.08
CA GLY A 17 2.83 9.68 14.01
C GLY A 17 1.75 8.85 13.31
N ILE A 18 1.26 9.30 12.16
CA ILE A 18 0.27 8.54 11.35
C ILE A 18 0.91 7.28 10.76
N VAL A 19 2.15 7.36 10.26
CA VAL A 19 2.86 6.17 9.77
C VAL A 19 3.09 5.15 10.89
N ALA A 20 3.48 5.60 12.09
CA ALA A 20 3.66 4.72 13.23
C ALA A 20 2.35 4.06 13.67
N LEU A 21 1.24 4.82 13.69
CA LEU A 21 -0.09 4.30 14.00
C LEU A 21 -0.57 3.27 12.98
N CYS A 22 -0.48 3.59 11.69
CA CYS A 22 -1.07 2.77 10.63
C CYS A 22 -0.16 1.60 10.21
N PHE A 23 1.15 1.81 10.17
CA PHE A 23 2.11 0.86 9.59
C PHE A 23 3.16 0.36 10.59
N GLY A 24 3.30 0.97 11.77
CA GLY A 24 4.38 0.65 12.71
C GLY A 24 4.40 -0.81 13.13
N TRP A 25 3.24 -1.40 13.42
CA TRP A 25 3.13 -2.82 13.76
C TRP A 25 3.60 -3.73 12.60
N PHE A 26 3.19 -3.43 11.37
CA PHE A 26 3.59 -4.19 10.18
C PHE A 26 5.07 -4.02 9.85
N ILE A 27 5.63 -2.82 10.01
CA ILE A 27 7.07 -2.57 9.85
C ILE A 27 7.87 -3.41 10.85
N ILE A 28 7.49 -3.41 12.12
CA ILE A 28 8.18 -4.20 13.16
C ILE A 28 8.08 -5.71 12.85
N GLY A 29 6.88 -6.20 12.51
CA GLY A 29 6.68 -7.59 12.13
C GLY A 29 7.50 -8.01 10.91
N SER A 30 7.57 -7.12 9.91
CA SER A 30 8.36 -7.32 8.70
C SER A 30 9.85 -7.42 8.99
N LEU A 31 10.41 -6.49 9.77
CA LEU A 31 11.82 -6.51 10.20
C LEU A 31 12.14 -7.74 11.06
N TRP A 32 11.23 -8.12 11.95
CA TRP A 32 11.40 -9.32 12.76
C TRP A 32 11.41 -10.59 11.89
N SER A 33 10.55 -10.68 10.87
CA SER A 33 10.56 -11.78 9.91
C SER A 33 11.90 -11.89 9.20
N VAL A 34 12.47 -10.77 8.73
CA VAL A 34 13.82 -10.74 8.11
C VAL A 34 14.87 -11.27 9.08
N ASN A 35 14.89 -10.77 10.32
CA ASN A 35 15.83 -11.21 11.35
C ASN A 35 15.68 -12.71 11.71
N ALA A 36 14.46 -13.24 11.62
CA ALA A 36 14.16 -14.64 11.86
C ALA A 36 14.44 -15.55 10.64
N GLY A 37 14.97 -15.03 9.53
CA GLY A 37 15.21 -15.79 8.30
C GLY A 37 13.92 -16.08 7.52
N PHE A 38 13.00 -15.13 7.50
CA PHE A 38 11.71 -15.13 6.78
C PHE A 38 10.71 -16.22 7.22
N ARG A 39 10.62 -16.48 8.52
CA ARG A 39 9.90 -17.66 9.06
C ARG A 39 8.40 -17.50 9.28
N ASN A 40 7.77 -16.35 9.01
CA ASN A 40 6.50 -16.01 9.69
C ASN A 40 5.41 -15.30 8.86
N ALA A 41 4.82 -15.95 7.85
CA ALA A 41 3.47 -15.56 7.45
C ALA A 41 2.70 -16.76 6.90
N ALA A 42 1.65 -17.15 7.62
CA ALA A 42 0.61 -18.01 7.06
C ALA A 42 -0.43 -17.10 6.40
N PHE A 43 -0.81 -17.39 5.16
CA PHE A 43 -1.97 -16.77 4.53
C PHE A 43 -3.15 -17.73 4.62
N ASN A 44 -4.00 -17.49 5.62
CA ASN A 44 -5.22 -18.23 5.89
C ASN A 44 -6.28 -17.27 6.41
N ASP A 45 -7.52 -17.74 6.57
CA ASP A 45 -8.62 -16.85 6.93
C ASP A 45 -8.40 -16.11 8.24
N ALA A 46 -7.81 -16.75 9.24
CA ALA A 46 -7.55 -16.13 10.54
C ALA A 46 -6.53 -14.99 10.45
N SER A 47 -5.44 -15.17 9.68
CA SER A 47 -4.43 -14.12 9.52
C SER A 47 -4.95 -12.95 8.69
N LEU A 48 -5.66 -13.21 7.59
CA LEU A 48 -6.24 -12.16 6.76
C LEU A 48 -7.34 -11.40 7.51
N PHE A 49 -8.18 -12.10 8.29
CA PHE A 49 -9.17 -11.47 9.15
C PHE A 49 -8.50 -10.54 10.18
N GLY A 50 -7.38 -10.97 10.78
CA GLY A 50 -6.61 -10.14 11.71
C GLY A 50 -6.16 -8.81 11.10
N ILE A 51 -5.70 -8.83 9.84
CA ILE A 51 -5.31 -7.62 9.10
C ILE A 51 -6.53 -6.73 8.87
N VAL A 52 -7.62 -7.29 8.33
CA VAL A 52 -8.86 -6.55 8.07
C VAL A 52 -9.42 -5.93 9.36
N ALA A 53 -9.45 -6.67 10.45
CA ALA A 53 -9.92 -6.18 11.74
C ALA A 53 -9.04 -5.03 12.27
N PHE A 54 -7.71 -5.15 12.15
CA PHE A 54 -6.78 -4.09 12.50
C PHE A 54 -7.05 -2.82 11.69
N GLU A 55 -7.17 -2.95 10.36
CA GLU A 55 -7.34 -1.81 9.46
C GLU A 55 -8.69 -1.12 9.63
N LEU A 56 -9.76 -1.90 9.83
CA LEU A 56 -11.09 -1.36 10.12
C LEU A 56 -11.18 -0.71 11.51
N PHE A 57 -10.29 -1.08 12.43
CA PHE A 57 -10.20 -0.44 13.74
C PHE A 57 -9.33 0.83 13.72
N VAL A 58 -8.10 0.72 13.21
CA VAL A 58 -7.10 1.80 13.22
C VAL A 58 -7.40 2.85 12.15
N GLY A 59 -7.93 2.46 11.00
CA GLY A 59 -8.21 3.37 9.87
C GLY A 59 -9.15 4.50 10.26
N PRO A 60 -10.34 4.21 10.85
CA PRO A 60 -11.23 5.24 11.36
C PRO A 60 -10.59 6.14 12.42
N ILE A 61 -9.78 5.58 13.33
CA ILE A 61 -9.06 6.36 14.35
C ILE A 61 -8.10 7.36 13.68
N ALA A 62 -7.29 6.90 12.73
CA ALA A 62 -6.38 7.75 11.98
C ALA A 62 -7.12 8.84 11.19
N LEU A 63 -8.23 8.49 10.52
CA LEU A 63 -9.07 9.47 9.83
C LEU A 63 -9.71 10.50 10.77
N LEU A 64 -10.11 10.11 11.99
CA LEU A 64 -10.62 11.04 13.00
C LEU A 64 -9.53 11.99 13.51
N ILE A 65 -8.32 11.49 13.72
CA ILE A 65 -7.15 12.32 14.05
C ILE A 65 -6.93 13.33 12.93
N LEU A 66 -6.82 12.88 11.68
CA LEU A 66 -6.64 13.77 10.52
C LEU A 66 -7.78 14.79 10.40
N ARG A 67 -9.02 14.38 10.63
CA ARG A 67 -10.17 15.30 10.64
C ARG A 67 -10.04 16.37 11.72
N SER A 68 -9.61 16.02 12.94
CA SER A 68 -9.36 17.01 14.01
C SER A 68 -8.24 17.99 13.69
N ARG A 69 -7.37 17.65 12.72
CA ARG A 69 -6.27 18.48 12.22
C ARG A 69 -6.67 19.31 11.00
N GLY A 70 -7.93 19.22 10.56
CA GLY A 70 -8.48 20.03 9.48
C GLY A 70 -8.46 19.38 8.09
N TYR A 71 -8.08 18.10 7.98
CA TYR A 71 -8.16 17.38 6.71
C TYR A 71 -9.63 17.04 6.38
N ALA A 72 -10.09 17.41 5.18
CA ALA A 72 -11.42 17.04 4.74
C ALA A 72 -11.43 15.58 4.25
N ALA A 73 -12.48 14.83 4.58
CA ALA A 73 -12.61 13.42 4.18
C ALA A 73 -12.51 13.22 2.65
N ARG A 74 -13.09 14.14 1.87
CA ARG A 74 -13.02 14.14 0.40
C ARG A 74 -11.61 14.27 -0.17
N ASP A 75 -10.69 14.83 0.61
CA ASP A 75 -9.31 15.04 0.18
C ASP A 75 -8.43 13.81 0.44
N LEU A 76 -8.91 12.88 1.27
CA LEU A 76 -8.23 11.66 1.69
C LEU A 76 -8.82 10.41 1.01
N LEU A 77 -10.15 10.35 0.94
CA LEU A 77 -10.85 9.16 0.47
C LEU A 77 -11.01 9.15 -1.05
N PRO A 78 -10.85 8.00 -1.71
CA PRO A 78 -11.08 7.88 -3.14
C PRO A 78 -12.58 8.01 -3.47
N SER A 79 -12.86 8.38 -4.72
CA SER A 79 -14.23 8.38 -5.28
C SER A 79 -14.35 7.26 -6.32
N PRO A 80 -15.02 6.14 -5.98
CA PRO A 80 -15.19 5.02 -6.91
C PRO A 80 -15.88 5.39 -8.21
N SER A 81 -15.39 4.84 -9.32
CA SER A 81 -16.00 5.01 -10.64
C SER A 81 -15.60 3.89 -11.60
N LEU A 82 -16.50 3.54 -12.53
CA LEU A 82 -16.23 2.52 -13.56
C LEU A 82 -15.03 2.88 -14.44
N LYS A 83 -14.92 4.15 -14.85
CA LYS A 83 -13.76 4.65 -15.59
C LYS A 83 -12.46 4.43 -14.80
N GLY A 84 -12.49 4.71 -13.50
CA GLY A 84 -11.32 4.51 -12.66
C GLY A 84 -10.99 3.03 -12.43
N CYS A 85 -11.97 2.13 -12.43
CA CYS A 85 -11.70 0.69 -12.45
C CYS A 85 -10.97 0.27 -13.73
N GLY A 86 -11.40 0.75 -14.90
CA GLY A 86 -10.72 0.49 -16.17
C GLY A 86 -9.28 1.02 -16.20
N VAL A 87 -9.07 2.24 -15.70
CA VAL A 87 -7.71 2.81 -15.57
C VAL A 87 -6.88 2.04 -14.55
N GLY A 88 -7.47 1.60 -13.44
CA GLY A 88 -6.80 0.80 -12.43
C GLY A 88 -6.38 -0.58 -12.95
N ALA A 89 -7.23 -1.24 -13.75
CA ALA A 89 -6.86 -2.49 -14.41
C ALA A 89 -5.67 -2.31 -15.36
N LEU A 90 -5.64 -1.23 -16.15
CA LEU A 90 -4.48 -0.92 -16.99
C LEU A 90 -3.24 -0.61 -16.15
N LEU A 91 -3.38 0.15 -15.06
CA LEU A 91 -2.29 0.48 -14.15
C LEU A 91 -1.69 -0.79 -13.51
N TYR A 92 -2.54 -1.75 -13.12
CA TYR A 92 -2.13 -3.06 -12.64
C TYR A 92 -1.29 -3.82 -13.69
N LEU A 93 -1.78 -3.91 -14.94
CA LEU A 93 -1.04 -4.59 -16.01
C LEU A 93 0.31 -3.93 -16.32
N VAL A 94 0.35 -2.59 -16.35
CA VAL A 94 1.60 -1.83 -16.52
C VAL A 94 2.57 -2.11 -15.36
N THR A 95 2.04 -2.22 -14.14
CA THR A 95 2.85 -2.52 -12.96
C THR A 95 3.41 -3.93 -13.02
N LEU A 96 2.62 -4.94 -13.41
CA LEU A 96 3.10 -6.30 -13.64
C LEU A 96 4.22 -6.33 -14.68
N LEU A 97 4.03 -5.67 -15.82
CA LEU A 97 5.05 -5.59 -16.87
C LEU A 97 6.33 -4.94 -16.35
N ALA A 98 6.22 -3.85 -15.59
CA ALA A 98 7.36 -3.18 -14.99
C ALA A 98 8.11 -4.09 -14.00
N ILE A 99 7.39 -4.84 -13.17
CA ILE A 99 7.98 -5.83 -12.24
C ILE A 99 8.75 -6.88 -13.03
N VAL A 100 8.15 -7.46 -14.08
CA VAL A 100 8.80 -8.49 -14.92
C VAL A 100 10.08 -7.94 -15.56
N ILE A 101 10.05 -6.73 -16.12
CA ILE A 101 11.22 -6.10 -16.74
C ILE A 101 12.32 -5.91 -15.70
N VAL A 102 11.99 -5.36 -14.52
CA VAL A 102 12.97 -5.07 -13.46
C VAL A 102 13.55 -6.35 -12.85
N LEU A 103 12.75 -7.41 -12.71
CA LEU A 103 13.19 -8.67 -12.10
C LEU A 103 13.86 -9.63 -13.09
N SER A 104 13.61 -9.53 -14.39
CA SER A 104 14.16 -10.45 -15.39
C SER A 104 15.70 -10.63 -15.34
N PRO A 105 16.53 -9.60 -15.04
CA PRO A 105 17.97 -9.80 -14.90
C PRO A 105 18.39 -10.65 -13.69
N PHE A 106 17.47 -10.85 -12.73
CA PHE A 106 17.70 -11.61 -11.51
C PHE A 106 16.98 -12.96 -11.51
N ALA A 107 16.36 -13.36 -12.63
CA ALA A 107 15.56 -14.58 -12.69
C ALA A 107 16.41 -15.85 -12.74
N ASP A 108 17.53 -15.82 -13.46
CA ASP A 108 18.39 -17.00 -13.65
C ASP A 108 19.14 -17.37 -12.37
N GLY A 109 18.96 -18.61 -11.92
CA GLY A 109 19.64 -19.13 -10.72
C GLY A 109 19.11 -18.55 -9.40
N ALA A 110 17.98 -17.83 -9.43
CA ALA A 110 17.33 -17.32 -8.23
C ALA A 110 16.91 -18.46 -7.29
N ALA A 111 17.28 -18.35 -6.01
CA ALA A 111 16.70 -19.19 -4.98
C ALA A 111 15.21 -18.88 -4.79
N THR A 112 14.42 -19.86 -4.35
CA THR A 112 13.01 -19.68 -4.01
C THR A 112 12.83 -18.53 -3.02
N GLN A 113 11.99 -17.58 -3.37
CA GLN A 113 11.77 -16.38 -2.57
C GLN A 113 10.85 -16.68 -1.37
N PRO A 114 10.98 -15.94 -0.26
CA PRO A 114 10.07 -16.08 0.88
C PRO A 114 8.59 -15.96 0.51
N ILE A 115 8.22 -14.98 -0.32
CA ILE A 115 6.83 -14.79 -0.76
C ILE A 115 6.29 -16.00 -1.55
N GLU A 116 7.13 -16.65 -2.36
CA GLU A 116 6.74 -17.86 -3.11
C GLU A 116 6.37 -18.99 -2.15
N ARG A 117 7.20 -19.25 -1.13
CA ARG A 117 6.93 -20.26 -0.09
C ARG A 117 5.66 -19.95 0.72
N MET A 118 5.41 -18.67 0.98
CA MET A 118 4.19 -18.24 1.67
C MET A 118 2.95 -18.50 0.80
N MET A 119 3.02 -18.24 -0.51
CA MET A 119 1.93 -18.49 -1.46
C MET A 119 1.68 -19.98 -1.68
N GLU A 120 2.71 -20.82 -1.75
CA GLU A 120 2.58 -22.28 -1.88
C GLU A 120 1.71 -22.91 -0.77
N THR A 121 1.87 -22.40 0.44
CA THR A 121 1.16 -22.86 1.64
C THR A 121 -0.11 -22.05 1.95
N ALA A 122 -0.41 -21.02 1.14
CA ALA A 122 -1.58 -20.18 1.34
C ALA A 122 -2.87 -20.98 1.11
N ARG A 123 -3.82 -20.85 2.04
CA ARG A 123 -5.14 -21.49 2.00
C ARG A 123 -6.25 -20.56 2.51
N PRO A 124 -6.35 -19.29 2.08
CA PRO A 124 -7.50 -18.46 2.41
C PRO A 124 -8.73 -18.82 1.55
N SER A 125 -9.92 -18.57 2.05
CA SER A 125 -11.14 -18.57 1.26
C SER A 125 -11.17 -17.35 0.34
N MET A 126 -11.75 -17.50 -0.85
CA MET A 126 -11.89 -16.39 -1.80
C MET A 126 -12.69 -15.21 -1.21
N ALA A 127 -13.67 -15.49 -0.36
CA ALA A 127 -14.42 -14.46 0.35
C ALA A 127 -13.51 -13.60 1.24
N MET A 128 -12.57 -14.23 1.95
CA MET A 128 -11.62 -13.51 2.79
C MET A 128 -10.58 -12.75 1.97
N VAL A 129 -10.10 -13.32 0.86
CA VAL A 129 -9.21 -12.62 -0.08
C VAL A 129 -9.87 -11.33 -0.58
N LEU A 130 -11.11 -11.41 -1.08
CA LEU A 130 -11.83 -10.23 -1.57
C LEU A 130 -12.08 -9.18 -0.48
N ALA A 131 -12.43 -9.61 0.73
CA ALA A 131 -12.61 -8.71 1.87
C ALA A 131 -11.31 -7.99 2.24
N LEU A 132 -10.19 -8.73 2.28
CA LEU A 132 -8.86 -8.16 2.48
C LEU A 132 -8.51 -7.17 1.37
N SER A 133 -8.60 -7.58 0.10
CA SER A 133 -8.20 -6.74 -1.04
C SER A 133 -8.90 -5.39 -1.05
N VAL A 134 -10.20 -5.36 -0.72
CA VAL A 134 -10.96 -4.11 -0.63
C VAL A 134 -10.47 -3.24 0.54
N VAL A 135 -10.33 -3.83 1.73
CA VAL A 135 -9.98 -3.06 2.93
C VAL A 135 -8.53 -2.60 2.89
N ASN A 136 -7.59 -3.50 2.61
CA ASN A 136 -6.16 -3.22 2.57
C ASN A 136 -5.81 -2.27 1.41
N GLY A 137 -6.32 -2.52 0.20
CA GLY A 137 -6.12 -1.62 -0.94
C GLY A 137 -6.65 -0.20 -0.70
N LEU A 138 -7.76 -0.06 0.04
CA LEU A 138 -8.24 1.26 0.48
C LEU A 138 -7.33 1.85 1.56
N TYR A 139 -7.03 1.07 2.59
CA TYR A 139 -6.28 1.49 3.77
C TYR A 139 -4.89 2.00 3.37
N GLU A 140 -4.12 1.18 2.67
CA GLU A 140 -2.75 1.49 2.31
C GLU A 140 -2.67 2.72 1.41
N GLU A 141 -3.47 2.79 0.35
CA GLU A 141 -3.38 3.89 -0.61
C GLU A 141 -3.92 5.21 -0.04
N VAL A 142 -4.92 5.17 0.85
CA VAL A 142 -5.40 6.37 1.55
C VAL A 142 -4.30 6.95 2.44
N PHE A 143 -3.61 6.13 3.23
CA PHE A 143 -2.60 6.63 4.15
C PHE A 143 -1.25 6.90 3.49
N LEU A 144 -0.83 6.09 2.51
CA LEU A 144 0.41 6.30 1.78
C LEU A 144 0.30 7.42 0.74
N LEU A 145 -0.68 7.35 -0.15
CA LEU A 145 -0.77 8.31 -1.25
C LEU A 145 -1.68 9.49 -0.91
N GLY A 146 -2.89 9.18 -0.43
CA GLY A 146 -3.91 10.17 -0.08
C GLY A 146 -3.49 11.14 1.04
N TYR A 147 -2.73 10.64 2.03
CA TYR A 147 -2.22 11.42 3.14
C TYR A 147 -0.71 11.69 3.04
N LEU A 148 0.14 10.67 3.15
CA LEU A 148 1.59 10.85 3.35
C LEU A 148 2.27 11.50 2.14
N GLN A 149 2.16 10.88 0.96
CA GLN A 149 2.75 11.42 -0.26
C GLN A 149 2.16 12.78 -0.58
N LYS A 150 0.82 12.93 -0.56
CA LYS A 150 0.15 14.22 -0.81
C LYS A 150 0.61 15.30 0.15
N GLY A 151 0.69 15.00 1.44
CA GLY A 151 1.06 15.93 2.51
C GLY A 151 2.50 16.40 2.41
N LEU A 152 3.43 15.50 2.03
CA LEU A 152 4.85 15.82 1.90
C LEU A 152 5.23 16.49 0.56
N ARG A 153 4.29 16.68 -0.38
CA ARG A 153 4.59 17.28 -1.70
C ARG A 153 5.25 18.65 -1.63
N HIS A 154 5.00 19.41 -0.56
CA HIS A 154 5.60 20.73 -0.35
C HIS A 154 7.12 20.68 -0.10
N HIS A 155 7.67 19.53 0.29
CA HIS A 155 9.11 19.27 0.37
C HIS A 155 9.71 18.77 -0.96
N GLY A 156 8.90 18.67 -2.02
CA GLY A 156 9.30 18.20 -3.35
C GLY A 156 8.68 16.85 -3.71
N ALA A 157 8.35 16.69 -4.99
CA ALA A 157 7.66 15.50 -5.51
C ALA A 157 8.48 14.21 -5.33
N SER A 158 9.80 14.26 -5.58
CA SER A 158 10.69 13.12 -5.43
C SER A 158 10.84 12.69 -3.97
N PHE A 159 10.90 13.66 -3.04
CA PHE A 159 10.96 13.38 -1.61
C PHE A 159 9.69 12.69 -1.13
N ALA A 160 8.52 13.25 -1.47
CA ALA A 160 7.23 12.67 -1.12
C ALA A 160 7.06 11.24 -1.65
N LEU A 161 7.44 11.01 -2.93
CA LEU A 161 7.42 9.68 -3.55
C LEU A 161 8.36 8.72 -2.82
N GLY A 162 9.60 9.14 -2.59
CA GLY A 162 10.62 8.32 -1.92
C GLY A 162 10.21 7.88 -0.53
N VAL A 163 9.61 8.78 0.27
CA VAL A 163 9.10 8.45 1.61
C VAL A 163 7.95 7.45 1.53
N SER A 164 6.99 7.63 0.60
CA SER A 164 5.89 6.68 0.43
C SER A 164 6.37 5.29 0.00
N VAL A 165 7.32 5.23 -0.93
CA VAL A 165 7.95 3.98 -1.38
C VAL A 165 8.70 3.31 -0.23
N LEU A 166 9.47 4.08 0.55
CA LEU A 166 10.22 3.57 1.69
C LEU A 166 9.29 2.92 2.72
N VAL A 167 8.21 3.59 3.12
CA VAL A 167 7.26 3.03 4.10
C VAL A 167 6.66 1.72 3.57
N ARG A 168 6.23 1.68 2.30
CA ARG A 168 5.74 0.47 1.64
C ARG A 168 6.71 -0.70 1.71
N VAL A 169 7.95 -0.45 1.33
CA VAL A 169 8.98 -1.48 1.33
C VAL A 169 9.24 -1.97 2.74
N LEU A 170 9.31 -1.07 3.74
CA LEU A 170 9.58 -1.43 5.13
C LEU A 170 8.55 -2.42 5.69
N TYR A 171 7.25 -2.21 5.46
CA TYR A 171 6.23 -3.16 5.91
C TYR A 171 6.10 -4.41 5.02
N HIS A 172 6.85 -4.51 3.91
CA HIS A 172 6.88 -5.68 3.02
C HIS A 172 8.23 -6.41 2.90
N LEU A 173 9.28 -5.99 3.61
CA LEU A 173 10.59 -6.67 3.60
C LEU A 173 10.50 -8.19 3.89
N TYR A 174 9.50 -8.63 4.65
CA TYR A 174 9.25 -10.06 4.93
C TYR A 174 9.06 -10.94 3.68
N GLN A 175 8.75 -10.34 2.52
CA GLN A 175 8.57 -11.05 1.26
C GLN A 175 9.89 -11.50 0.61
N GLY A 176 11.03 -11.02 1.15
CA GLY A 176 12.37 -11.28 0.63
C GLY A 176 12.83 -10.30 -0.44
N PRO A 177 14.05 -10.46 -0.97
CA PRO A 177 14.69 -9.47 -1.83
C PRO A 177 13.90 -9.16 -3.11
N HIS A 178 13.42 -10.18 -3.84
CA HIS A 178 12.66 -9.95 -5.07
C HIS A 178 11.26 -9.38 -4.77
N GLY A 179 10.64 -9.81 -3.66
CA GLY A 179 9.41 -9.21 -3.15
C GLY A 179 9.60 -7.73 -2.87
N ALA A 180 10.57 -7.37 -2.02
CA ALA A 180 10.88 -5.98 -1.69
C ALA A 180 11.16 -5.12 -2.94
N LEU A 181 11.91 -5.64 -3.91
CA LEU A 181 12.15 -4.94 -5.18
C LEU A 181 10.88 -4.78 -6.01
N SER A 182 10.01 -5.78 -6.05
CA SER A 182 8.68 -5.67 -6.67
C SER A 182 7.87 -4.54 -6.04
N LEU A 183 7.90 -4.40 -4.71
CA LEU A 183 7.18 -3.36 -3.99
C LEU A 183 7.77 -1.96 -4.18
N VAL A 184 9.07 -1.84 -4.44
CA VAL A 184 9.68 -0.59 -4.93
C VAL A 184 9.03 -0.20 -6.26
N VAL A 185 8.93 -1.15 -7.21
CA VAL A 185 8.33 -0.90 -8.53
C VAL A 185 6.86 -0.50 -8.41
N VAL A 186 6.07 -1.26 -7.63
CA VAL A 186 4.65 -0.92 -7.37
C VAL A 186 4.54 0.49 -6.79
N GLY A 187 5.32 0.79 -5.74
CA GLY A 187 5.32 2.10 -5.10
C GLY A 187 5.66 3.26 -6.05
N ILE A 188 6.65 3.07 -6.93
CA ILE A 188 7.02 4.08 -7.93
C ILE A 188 5.92 4.26 -8.97
N VAL A 189 5.38 3.17 -9.54
CA VAL A 189 4.35 3.25 -10.59
C VAL A 189 3.08 3.89 -10.05
N PHE A 190 2.59 3.42 -8.90
CA PHE A 190 1.39 3.94 -8.25
C PHE A 190 1.58 5.38 -7.78
N GLY A 191 2.68 5.65 -7.09
CA GLY A 191 3.01 6.97 -6.57
C GLY A 191 3.20 8.00 -7.70
N ALA A 192 3.87 7.64 -8.79
CA ALA A 192 4.05 8.52 -9.96
C ALA A 192 2.74 8.77 -10.71
N PHE A 193 1.87 7.76 -10.86
CA PHE A 193 0.53 7.93 -11.40
C PHE A 193 -0.28 8.93 -10.55
N TYR A 194 -0.26 8.76 -9.23
CA TYR A 194 -0.97 9.63 -8.31
C TYR A 194 -0.40 11.05 -8.26
N LEU A 195 0.93 11.23 -8.31
CA LEU A 195 1.55 12.56 -8.37
C LEU A 195 1.10 13.36 -9.60
N ARG A 196 0.97 12.68 -10.75
CA ARG A 196 0.56 13.31 -12.01
C ARG A 196 -0.93 13.60 -12.08
N THR A 197 -1.77 12.70 -11.57
CA THR A 197 -3.22 12.76 -11.78
C THR A 197 -4.00 13.24 -10.57
N GLY A 198 -3.48 13.05 -9.35
CA GLY A 198 -4.21 13.20 -8.10
C GLY A 198 -5.37 12.20 -7.93
N TRP A 199 -5.49 11.20 -8.81
CA TRP A 199 -6.63 10.31 -8.85
C TRP A 199 -6.35 9.03 -8.06
N LEU A 200 -6.90 8.94 -6.85
CA LEU A 200 -6.59 7.85 -5.92
C LEU A 200 -7.30 6.52 -6.28
N TRP A 201 -8.54 6.59 -6.77
CA TRP A 201 -9.35 5.39 -7.01
C TRP A 201 -8.73 4.36 -7.98
N PRO A 202 -8.14 4.74 -9.13
CA PRO A 202 -7.47 3.77 -9.99
C PRO A 202 -6.32 3.05 -9.30
N VAL A 203 -5.61 3.71 -8.40
CA VAL A 203 -4.52 3.09 -7.64
C VAL A 203 -5.05 2.08 -6.64
N VAL A 204 -6.08 2.46 -5.87
CA VAL A 204 -6.80 1.55 -4.96
C VAL A 204 -7.30 0.31 -5.70
N PHE A 205 -7.93 0.50 -6.86
CA PHE A 205 -8.45 -0.62 -7.64
C PHE A 205 -7.33 -1.49 -8.22
N ALA A 206 -6.21 -0.90 -8.67
CA ALA A 206 -5.04 -1.65 -9.10
C ALA A 206 -4.44 -2.48 -7.95
N HIS A 207 -4.44 -1.94 -6.73
CA HIS A 207 -4.04 -2.64 -5.52
C HIS A 207 -4.97 -3.82 -5.23
N MET A 208 -6.29 -3.60 -5.24
CA MET A 208 -7.27 -4.67 -5.06
C MET A 208 -7.03 -5.85 -6.03
N LEU A 209 -6.70 -5.56 -7.29
CA LEU A 209 -6.32 -6.59 -8.26
C LEU A 209 -5.00 -7.28 -7.91
N ALA A 210 -4.00 -6.52 -7.45
CA ALA A 210 -2.72 -7.07 -7.02
C ALA A 210 -2.87 -8.03 -5.82
N ASP A 211 -3.85 -7.80 -4.95
CA ASP A 211 -4.15 -8.69 -3.83
C ASP A 211 -5.01 -9.89 -4.22
N THR A 212 -5.95 -9.72 -5.15
CA THR A 212 -6.90 -10.79 -5.51
C THR A 212 -6.32 -11.77 -6.53
N VAL A 213 -5.70 -11.26 -7.60
CA VAL A 213 -5.29 -12.09 -8.76
C VAL A 213 -4.29 -13.20 -8.41
N PRO A 214 -3.32 -13.03 -7.50
CA PRO A 214 -2.41 -14.11 -7.11
C PRO A 214 -3.08 -15.35 -6.48
N PHE A 215 -4.35 -15.25 -6.07
CA PHE A 215 -5.11 -16.35 -5.45
C PHE A 215 -6.14 -17.01 -6.39
N LEU A 216 -6.19 -16.60 -7.67
CA LEU A 216 -7.04 -17.19 -8.72
C LEU A 216 -6.32 -18.32 -9.44
#